data_AF-A0A1Y0EZB4-F1
#
_entry.id   AF-A0A1Y0EZB4-F1
#
_cell.length_a   1.000
_cell.length_b   1.000
_cell.length_c   1.000
_cell.angle_alpha   90.00
_cell.angle_beta   90.00
_cell.angle_gamma   90.00
#
_symmetry.space_group_name_H-M   'P 1'
#
loop_
_entity.id
_entity.type
_entity.pdbx_description
1 polymer ?
#
loop_
_entity_poly.entity_id
_entity_poly.type
_entity_poly.pdbx_seq_one_letter_code
_entity_poly.pdbx_strand_id
1 'polypeptide(L)'
;NVLVAYMPWEGYNSEDAVLISERLVYGDIYTSFHIRKYEIQTHVTSYGPERITNEIPHLKAYLLRNLDKNGIVMLGSWVETGDILVGKLTPQVAKESSYTPEDRLLRAILGIQVSTSKETCLKLPIGGRGRVIDVRWVQKKGVSSYNPEKIHVYISQKREIKVGDKVAGRHGNKGIISKILPRQDMPYLQDGRSVDMVFNPLGVPSRMNVGQIFECSLGVAGDLLGRHYRIAPFDERYEQEASRKLV
;
A
#
# COMPACT_ATOMS: atom_id res chain seq x y z
N ASN A 1 4.76 -6.79 -20.51
CA ASN A 1 4.28 -5.94 -21.64
C ASN A 1 2.78 -6.02 -21.71
N VAL A 2 2.12 -4.93 -22.07
CA VAL A 2 0.66 -4.82 -22.14
C VAL A 2 0.26 -4.36 -23.53
N LEU A 3 -0.95 -4.72 -23.96
CA LEU A 3 -1.51 -4.30 -25.25
C LEU A 3 -2.13 -2.91 -25.11
N VAL A 4 -1.69 -1.97 -25.93
CA VAL A 4 -2.06 -0.55 -25.80
C VAL A 4 -2.76 -0.07 -27.08
N ALA A 5 -3.81 0.75 -26.93
CA ALA A 5 -4.43 1.47 -28.03
C ALA A 5 -4.30 2.99 -27.85
N TYR A 6 -4.09 3.69 -28.96
CA TYR A 6 -4.12 5.16 -29.02
C TYR A 6 -5.40 5.60 -29.72
N MET A 7 -6.45 5.89 -28.95
CA MET A 7 -7.74 6.37 -29.46
C MET A 7 -8.50 7.13 -28.36
N PRO A 8 -9.31 8.14 -28.69
CA PRO A 8 -10.20 8.75 -27.70
C PRO A 8 -11.27 7.75 -27.25
N TRP A 9 -11.65 7.78 -25.96
CA TRP A 9 -12.67 6.89 -25.40
C TRP A 9 -13.57 7.59 -24.40
N GLU A 10 -14.76 8.01 -24.83
CA GLU A 10 -15.85 8.58 -24.01
C GLU A 10 -15.42 9.67 -23.01
N GLY A 11 -14.31 10.37 -23.27
CA GLY A 11 -13.73 11.36 -22.36
C GLY A 11 -12.96 10.78 -21.15
N TYR A 12 -12.97 9.46 -20.92
CA TYR A 12 -12.24 8.84 -19.81
C TYR A 12 -10.72 8.93 -19.97
N ASN A 13 -10.22 9.12 -21.18
CA ASN A 13 -8.81 9.41 -21.43
C ASN A 13 -8.58 10.87 -21.85
N SER A 14 -9.37 11.82 -21.33
CA SER A 14 -9.10 13.24 -21.55
C SER A 14 -7.75 13.65 -20.96
N GLU A 15 -7.02 14.52 -21.66
CA GLU A 15 -5.68 15.01 -21.27
C GLU A 15 -4.70 13.87 -20.94
N ASP A 16 -4.34 13.72 -19.66
CA ASP A 16 -3.42 12.73 -19.12
C ASP A 16 -4.13 11.59 -18.37
N ALA A 17 -5.45 11.47 -18.52
CA ALA A 17 -6.18 10.33 -18.00
C ALA A 17 -5.91 9.06 -18.84
N VAL A 18 -5.84 7.92 -18.18
CA VAL A 18 -5.61 6.61 -18.81
C VAL A 18 -6.72 5.65 -18.41
N LEU A 19 -7.27 4.97 -19.41
CA LEU A 19 -8.24 3.90 -19.23
C LEU A 19 -7.50 2.57 -19.16
N ILE A 20 -7.88 1.69 -18.23
CA ILE A 20 -7.28 0.36 -18.11
C ILE A 20 -8.34 -0.73 -18.10
N SER A 21 -7.98 -1.92 -18.58
CA SER A 21 -8.81 -3.12 -18.49
C SER A 21 -8.74 -3.73 -17.08
N GLU A 22 -9.87 -4.23 -16.59
CA GLU A 22 -9.92 -5.08 -15.38
C GLU A 22 -9.03 -6.34 -15.51
N ARG A 23 -8.69 -6.76 -16.75
CA ARG A 23 -7.74 -7.86 -16.99
C ARG A 23 -6.42 -7.62 -16.26
N LEU A 24 -5.95 -6.38 -16.19
CA LEU A 24 -4.71 -6.02 -15.52
C LEU A 24 -4.77 -6.20 -13.99
N VAL A 25 -5.96 -6.04 -13.40
CA VAL A 25 -6.20 -6.26 -11.97
C VAL A 25 -6.27 -7.76 -11.69
N TYR A 26 -7.11 -8.50 -12.40
CA TYR A 26 -7.27 -9.95 -12.20
C TYR A 26 -6.01 -10.75 -12.56
N GLY A 27 -5.22 -10.26 -13.51
CA GLY A 27 -3.95 -10.88 -13.91
C GLY A 27 -2.77 -10.51 -13.01
N ASP A 28 -2.98 -9.72 -11.95
CA ASP A 28 -1.94 -9.27 -11.02
C ASP A 28 -0.72 -8.60 -11.71
N ILE A 29 -0.91 -8.01 -12.88
CA ILE A 29 0.18 -7.51 -13.75
C ILE A 29 0.87 -6.29 -13.14
N TYR A 30 0.09 -5.38 -12.55
CA TYR A 30 0.57 -4.17 -11.89
C TYR A 30 0.34 -4.23 -10.37
N THR A 31 0.69 -5.37 -9.77
CA THR A 31 0.59 -5.59 -8.34
C THR A 31 1.95 -5.44 -7.67
N SER A 32 2.01 -4.72 -6.56
CA SER A 32 3.23 -4.54 -5.75
C SER A 32 3.03 -4.98 -4.30
N PHE A 33 4.12 -5.37 -3.65
CA PHE A 33 4.14 -5.64 -2.21
C PHE A 33 4.84 -4.50 -1.48
N HIS A 34 4.15 -3.89 -0.54
CA HIS A 34 4.69 -2.83 0.31
C HIS A 34 4.88 -3.36 1.73
N ILE A 35 6.10 -3.33 2.22
CA ILE A 35 6.41 -3.70 3.60
C ILE A 35 6.48 -2.42 4.43
N ARG A 36 5.63 -2.31 5.45
CA ARG A 36 5.64 -1.21 6.41
C ARG A 36 6.12 -1.70 7.76
N LYS A 37 7.02 -0.92 8.37
CA LYS A 37 7.50 -1.13 9.74
C LYS A 37 6.68 -0.26 10.68
N TYR A 38 6.10 -0.89 11.69
CA TYR A 38 5.46 -0.24 12.83
C TYR A 38 6.31 -0.48 14.07
N GLU A 39 6.48 0.53 14.91
CA GLU A 39 7.30 0.41 16.11
C GLU A 39 6.63 1.01 17.33
N ILE A 40 6.85 0.37 18.46
CA ILE A 40 6.47 0.87 19.78
C ILE A 40 7.59 0.58 20.77
N GLN A 41 7.76 1.51 21.71
CA GLN A 41 8.74 1.41 22.77
C GLN A 41 8.07 1.58 24.13
N THR A 42 8.53 0.83 25.13
CA THR A 42 8.16 1.01 26.52
C THR A 42 9.03 2.05 27.21
N HIS A 43 8.40 2.87 28.03
CA HIS A 43 9.04 3.91 28.82
C HIS A 43 8.67 3.75 30.29
N VAL A 44 9.49 4.32 31.16
CA VAL A 44 9.14 4.48 32.58
C VAL A 44 8.44 5.81 32.72
N THR A 45 7.17 5.77 33.14
CA THR A 45 6.45 6.97 33.54
C THR A 45 6.70 7.26 35.02
N SER A 46 6.40 8.47 35.48
CA SER A 46 6.46 8.83 36.90
C SER A 46 5.59 7.94 37.80
N TYR A 47 4.62 7.23 37.22
CA TYR A 47 3.66 6.38 37.93
C TYR A 47 3.96 4.88 37.79
N GLY A 48 5.04 4.52 37.12
CA GLY A 48 5.48 3.13 36.94
C GLY A 48 5.92 2.81 35.51
N PRO A 49 6.54 1.63 35.31
CA PRO A 49 6.94 1.16 33.99
C PRO A 49 5.72 0.76 33.15
N GLU A 50 5.75 1.11 31.87
CA GLU A 50 4.78 0.59 30.90
C GLU A 50 5.01 -0.91 30.67
N ARG A 51 3.92 -1.68 30.57
CA ARG A 51 3.95 -3.14 30.42
C ARG A 51 3.30 -3.55 29.10
N ILE A 52 3.91 -4.50 28.41
CA ILE A 52 3.34 -5.16 27.24
C ILE A 52 2.55 -6.37 27.74
N THR A 53 1.28 -6.48 27.36
CA THR A 53 0.38 -7.54 27.81
C THR A 53 -0.79 -7.73 26.83
N ASN A 54 -1.35 -8.93 26.79
CA ASN A 54 -2.58 -9.22 26.05
C ASN A 54 -3.86 -8.99 26.88
N GLU A 55 -3.74 -8.87 28.21
CA GLU A 55 -4.88 -8.66 29.12
C GLU A 55 -5.18 -7.17 29.22
N ILE A 56 -6.10 -6.68 28.39
CA ILE A 56 -6.52 -5.27 28.42
C ILE A 56 -8.01 -5.18 28.78
N PRO A 57 -8.35 -4.68 29.98
CA PRO A 57 -9.69 -4.81 30.57
C PRO A 57 -10.81 -4.09 29.80
N HIS A 58 -10.49 -3.06 29.01
CA HIS A 58 -11.49 -2.24 28.29
C HIS A 58 -11.70 -2.65 26.84
N LEU A 59 -10.96 -3.65 26.36
CA LEU A 59 -10.98 -4.05 24.96
C LEU A 59 -11.85 -5.28 24.74
N LYS A 60 -12.58 -5.27 23.62
CA LYS A 60 -13.35 -6.42 23.17
C LYS A 60 -12.41 -7.56 22.79
N ALA A 61 -12.77 -8.80 23.13
CA ALA A 61 -11.99 -10.00 22.81
C ALA A 61 -11.66 -10.13 21.31
N TYR A 62 -12.53 -9.65 20.42
CA TYR A 62 -12.29 -9.62 18.98
C TYR A 62 -11.01 -8.87 18.58
N LEU A 63 -10.69 -7.75 19.23
CA LEU A 63 -9.50 -6.95 18.91
C LEU A 63 -8.20 -7.60 19.41
N LEU A 64 -8.31 -8.51 20.38
CA LEU A 64 -7.19 -9.22 20.99
C LEU A 64 -6.90 -10.57 20.31
N ARG A 65 -7.76 -11.02 19.38
CA ARG A 65 -7.68 -12.33 18.72
C ARG A 65 -6.34 -12.61 18.02
N ASN A 66 -5.68 -11.56 17.56
CA ASN A 66 -4.44 -11.64 16.78
C ASN A 66 -3.19 -11.56 17.67
N LEU A 67 -3.34 -11.30 18.97
CA LEU A 67 -2.23 -11.18 19.92
C LEU A 67 -1.85 -12.55 20.52
N ASP A 68 -0.56 -12.71 20.79
CA ASP A 68 0.00 -13.85 21.50
C ASP A 68 -0.18 -13.72 23.04
N LYS A 69 0.41 -14.65 23.79
CA LYS A 69 0.41 -14.63 25.26
C LYS A 69 1.13 -13.42 25.86
N ASN A 70 2.05 -12.81 25.12
CA ASN A 70 2.82 -11.66 25.57
C ASN A 70 2.12 -10.34 25.25
N GLY A 71 1.12 -10.32 24.37
CA GLY A 71 0.47 -9.10 23.89
C GLY A 71 1.05 -8.56 22.59
N ILE A 72 1.72 -9.40 21.79
CA ILE A 72 2.31 -9.04 20.50
C ILE A 72 1.56 -9.79 19.40
N VAL A 73 1.34 -9.13 18.26
CA VAL A 73 0.66 -9.78 17.12
C VAL A 73 1.40 -11.03 16.64
N MET A 74 0.65 -12.10 16.39
CA MET A 74 1.18 -13.35 15.89
C MET A 74 1.68 -13.24 14.44
N LEU A 75 2.78 -13.92 14.14
CA LEU A 75 3.32 -14.02 12.78
C LEU A 75 2.31 -14.67 11.83
N GLY A 76 2.17 -14.12 10.64
CA GLY A 76 1.24 -14.62 9.63
C GLY A 76 -0.21 -14.19 9.81
N SER A 77 -0.57 -13.50 10.89
CA SER A 77 -1.91 -12.96 11.12
C SER A 77 -2.29 -11.94 10.06
N TRP A 78 -3.56 -11.98 9.64
CA TRP A 78 -4.17 -10.93 8.84
C TRP A 78 -4.67 -9.82 9.77
N VAL A 79 -4.25 -8.59 9.48
CA VAL A 79 -4.57 -7.42 10.30
C VAL A 79 -5.19 -6.32 9.45
N GLU A 80 -6.21 -5.68 10.03
CA GLU A 80 -6.96 -4.59 9.42
C GLU A 80 -6.86 -3.31 10.23
N THR A 81 -7.36 -2.22 9.67
CA THR A 81 -7.36 -0.91 10.31
C THR A 81 -8.04 -1.00 11.68
N GLY A 82 -7.35 -0.52 12.72
CA GLY A 82 -7.85 -0.55 14.10
C GLY A 82 -7.48 -1.81 14.89
N ASP A 83 -6.99 -2.86 14.25
CA ASP A 83 -6.48 -4.04 14.97
C ASP A 83 -5.25 -3.67 15.81
N ILE A 84 -5.10 -4.35 16.94
CA ILE A 84 -3.99 -4.15 17.87
C ILE A 84 -2.80 -4.98 17.39
N LEU A 85 -1.68 -4.31 17.15
CA LEU A 85 -0.41 -4.93 16.80
C LEU A 85 0.41 -5.26 18.05
N VAL A 86 0.38 -4.37 19.05
CA VAL A 86 1.05 -4.56 20.33
C VAL A 86 0.18 -4.00 21.45
N GLY A 87 -0.18 -4.85 22.39
CA GLY A 87 -0.88 -4.52 23.62
C GLY A 87 0.07 -3.85 24.61
N LYS A 88 -0.23 -2.60 24.96
CA LYS A 88 0.58 -1.80 25.89
C LYS A 88 -0.31 -1.10 26.89
N LEU A 89 0.05 -1.24 28.16
CA LEU A 89 -0.60 -0.59 29.29
C LEU A 89 0.35 0.39 29.95
N THR A 90 -0.12 1.62 30.09
CA THR A 90 0.56 2.65 30.88
C THR A 90 -0.15 2.77 32.23
N PRO A 91 0.56 2.61 33.36
CA PRO A 91 -0.04 2.81 34.67
C PRO A 91 -0.48 4.27 34.81
N GLN A 92 -1.70 4.47 35.31
CA GLN A 92 -2.24 5.80 35.58
C GLN A 92 -2.76 5.81 37.02
N VAL A 93 -2.43 6.86 37.77
CA VAL A 93 -3.05 7.05 39.09
C VAL A 93 -4.51 7.37 38.87
N ALA A 94 -5.38 6.53 39.44
CA ALA A 94 -6.77 6.85 39.67
C ALA A 94 -6.86 8.01 40.67
N LYS A 95 -6.57 9.25 40.23
CA LYS A 95 -6.92 10.42 41.02
C LYS A 95 -8.43 10.60 40.87
N GLU A 96 -9.17 10.20 41.90
CA GLU A 96 -10.62 10.47 42.00
C GLU A 96 -10.96 11.95 41.78
N SER A 97 -10.01 12.86 42.01
CA SER A 97 -10.12 14.31 41.79
C SER A 97 -10.03 14.76 40.32
N SER A 98 -9.66 13.88 39.39
CA SER A 98 -9.58 14.21 37.95
C SER A 98 -10.84 13.89 37.17
N TYR A 99 -11.77 13.15 37.77
CA TYR A 99 -13.04 12.80 37.15
C TYR A 99 -14.10 13.84 37.49
N THR A 100 -14.94 14.16 36.52
CA THR A 100 -16.05 15.07 36.76
C THR A 100 -17.05 14.42 37.73
N PRO A 101 -17.83 15.21 38.50
CA PRO A 101 -18.83 14.67 39.41
C PRO A 101 -19.81 13.68 38.73
N GLU A 102 -20.12 13.90 37.45
CA GLU A 102 -20.96 13.04 36.62
C GLU A 102 -20.31 11.66 36.40
N ASP A 103 -19.01 11.61 36.11
CA ASP A 103 -18.25 10.36 35.96
C ASP A 103 -18.20 9.57 37.28
N ARG A 104 -18.09 10.25 38.42
CA ARG A 104 -18.13 9.61 39.75
C ARG A 104 -19.51 9.02 40.03
N LEU A 105 -20.58 9.74 39.70
CA LEU A 105 -21.95 9.27 39.85
C LEU A 105 -22.25 8.06 38.96
N LEU A 106 -21.87 8.12 37.66
CA LEU A 106 -22.05 7.02 36.72
C LEU A 106 -21.34 5.74 37.20
N ARG A 107 -20.13 5.87 37.75
CA ARG A 107 -19.40 4.72 38.32
C ARG A 107 -20.06 4.15 39.57
N ALA A 108 -20.57 4.99 40.45
CA ALA A 108 -21.26 4.55 41.65
C ALA A 108 -22.55 3.77 41.32
N ILE A 109 -23.28 4.21 40.29
CA ILE A 109 -24.50 3.54 39.82
C ILE A 109 -24.17 2.22 39.09
N LEU A 110 -23.16 2.22 38.22
CA LEU A 110 -22.82 1.07 37.36
C LEU A 110 -21.84 0.07 38.01
N GLY A 111 -21.32 0.36 39.21
CA GLY A 111 -20.35 -0.50 39.90
C GLY A 111 -19.02 -0.69 39.15
N ILE A 112 -18.67 0.24 38.25
CA ILE A 112 -17.49 0.12 37.38
C ILE A 112 -16.23 0.42 38.20
N GLN A 113 -15.39 -0.59 38.41
CA GLN A 113 -14.09 -0.43 39.05
C GLN A 113 -13.17 0.46 38.21
N VAL A 114 -12.44 1.37 38.88
CA VAL A 114 -11.50 2.26 38.20
C VAL A 114 -10.31 1.46 37.70
N SER A 115 -10.12 1.42 36.39
CA SER A 115 -8.91 0.83 35.83
C SER A 115 -7.70 1.67 36.22
N THR A 116 -6.71 1.04 36.85
CA THR A 116 -5.43 1.63 37.24
C THR A 116 -4.46 1.81 36.07
N SER A 117 -4.87 1.44 34.84
CA SER A 117 -4.05 1.47 33.64
C SER A 117 -4.81 2.04 32.46
N LYS A 118 -4.15 2.92 31.70
CA LYS A 118 -4.62 3.44 30.42
C LYS A 118 -4.04 2.60 29.28
N GLU A 119 -4.88 2.29 28.30
CA GLU A 119 -4.46 1.63 27.07
C GLU A 119 -3.63 2.60 26.19
N THR A 120 -2.38 2.23 25.90
CA THR A 120 -1.48 2.95 24.96
C THR A 120 -0.97 2.02 23.87
N CYS A 121 -1.86 1.16 23.38
CA CYS A 121 -1.54 0.12 22.41
C CYS A 121 -1.13 0.66 21.04
N LEU A 122 -0.28 -0.10 20.34
CA LEU A 122 0.00 0.12 18.93
C LEU A 122 -1.13 -0.47 18.11
N LYS A 123 -1.94 0.39 17.47
CA LYS A 123 -3.00 0.00 16.54
C LYS A 123 -2.56 0.23 15.11
N LEU A 124 -3.08 -0.58 14.18
CA LEU A 124 -2.85 -0.35 12.76
C LEU A 124 -3.57 0.94 12.33
N PRO A 125 -2.87 1.94 11.76
CA PRO A 125 -3.47 3.21 11.38
C PRO A 125 -4.45 3.05 10.20
N ILE A 126 -5.25 4.08 9.99
CA ILE A 126 -6.28 4.13 8.96
C ILE A 126 -5.69 3.86 7.56
N GLY A 127 -6.34 2.97 6.82
CA GLY A 127 -5.92 2.56 5.48
C GLY A 127 -4.82 1.50 5.46
N GLY A 128 -4.35 1.05 6.63
CA GLY A 128 -3.49 -0.11 6.75
C GLY A 128 -4.31 -1.40 6.70
N ARG A 129 -3.87 -2.35 5.87
CA ARG A 129 -4.29 -3.75 5.88
C ARG A 129 -3.15 -4.62 5.37
N GLY A 130 -3.03 -5.85 5.86
CA GLY A 130 -2.02 -6.76 5.33
C GLY A 130 -1.72 -7.94 6.24
N ARG A 131 -0.65 -8.64 5.91
CA ARG A 131 -0.19 -9.82 6.64
C ARG A 131 1.07 -9.50 7.43
N VAL A 132 1.10 -9.90 8.69
CA VAL A 132 2.31 -9.78 9.52
C VAL A 132 3.36 -10.76 8.99
N ILE A 133 4.52 -10.23 8.56
CA ILE A 133 5.61 -11.03 8.01
C ILE A 133 6.74 -11.29 9.00
N ASP A 134 7.02 -10.32 9.87
CA ASP A 134 8.12 -10.38 10.83
C ASP A 134 7.76 -9.55 12.06
N VAL A 135 8.21 -10.01 13.22
CA VAL A 135 8.03 -9.36 14.51
C VAL A 135 9.35 -9.47 15.26
N ARG A 136 9.95 -8.34 15.59
CA ARG A 136 11.23 -8.30 16.32
C ARG A 136 11.03 -7.62 17.66
N TRP A 137 11.36 -8.33 18.72
CA TRP A 137 11.40 -7.80 20.07
C TRP A 137 12.85 -7.59 20.47
N VAL A 138 13.24 -6.33 20.64
CA VAL A 138 14.59 -5.91 21.01
C VAL A 138 14.55 -5.37 22.43
N GLN A 139 15.23 -6.08 23.33
CA GLN A 139 15.46 -5.61 24.70
C GLN A 139 16.88 -5.07 24.78
N LYS A 140 17.04 -3.77 25.04
CA LYS A 140 18.37 -3.22 25.30
C LYS A 140 18.75 -3.54 26.74
N LYS A 141 19.73 -4.44 26.93
CA LYS A 141 20.37 -4.65 28.23
C LYS A 141 21.24 -3.41 28.55
N GLY A 142 20.71 -2.51 29.36
CA GLY A 142 21.44 -1.39 29.94
C GLY A 142 21.96 -1.69 31.34
N VAL A 143 22.78 -0.80 31.88
CA VAL A 143 23.29 -0.85 33.27
C VAL A 143 22.22 -0.38 34.28
N SER A 144 21.13 0.23 33.79
CA SER A 144 19.99 0.71 34.59
C SER A 144 19.02 -0.41 34.97
N SER A 145 18.33 -0.26 36.11
CA SER A 145 17.32 -1.22 36.60
C SER A 145 16.11 -1.43 35.67
N TYR A 146 15.93 -0.55 34.66
CA TYR A 146 14.90 -0.68 33.64
C TYR A 146 15.53 -0.78 32.25
N ASN A 147 15.12 -1.80 31.49
CA ASN A 147 15.53 -2.03 30.12
C ASN A 147 14.37 -1.66 29.19
N PRO A 148 14.49 -0.61 28.35
CA PRO A 148 13.44 -0.28 27.41
C PRO A 148 13.29 -1.38 26.38
N GLU A 149 12.05 -1.78 26.17
CA GLU A 149 11.68 -2.78 25.19
C GLU A 149 11.23 -2.08 23.92
N LYS A 150 11.77 -2.49 22.77
CA LYS A 150 11.35 -2.03 21.46
C LYS A 150 10.75 -3.21 20.69
N ILE A 151 9.55 -3.03 20.20
CA ILE A 151 8.90 -4.01 19.33
C ILE A 151 8.75 -3.41 17.94
N HIS A 152 9.20 -4.15 16.93
CA HIS A 152 9.05 -3.84 15.53
C HIS A 152 8.14 -4.87 14.90
N VAL A 153 7.07 -4.41 14.24
CA VAL A 153 6.12 -5.24 13.50
C VAL A 153 6.21 -4.87 12.03
N TYR A 154 6.51 -5.84 11.20
CA TYR A 154 6.58 -5.68 9.75
C TYR A 154 5.32 -6.28 9.12
N ILE A 155 4.62 -5.46 8.35
CA ILE A 155 3.36 -5.84 7.70
C ILE A 155 3.55 -5.69 6.20
N SER A 156 3.34 -6.79 5.47
CA SER A 156 3.29 -6.79 4.02
C SER A 156 1.88 -6.47 3.54
N GLN A 157 1.78 -5.53 2.63
CA GLN A 157 0.53 -5.06 2.04
C GLN A 157 0.58 -5.33 0.53
N LYS A 158 -0.32 -6.19 0.04
CA LYS A 158 -0.55 -6.35 -1.40
C LYS A 158 -1.29 -5.10 -1.90
N ARG A 159 -0.72 -4.40 -2.88
CA ARG A 159 -1.34 -3.26 -3.54
C ARG A 159 -1.54 -3.59 -5.02
N GLU A 160 -2.79 -3.74 -5.38
CA GLU A 160 -3.24 -3.88 -6.77
C GLU A 160 -3.42 -2.50 -7.37
N ILE A 161 -3.26 -2.41 -8.69
CA ILE A 161 -3.51 -1.22 -9.49
C ILE A 161 -4.97 -0.76 -9.31
N LYS A 162 -5.16 0.54 -9.02
CA LYS A 162 -6.49 1.12 -8.81
C LYS A 162 -6.64 2.48 -9.48
N VAL A 163 -7.89 2.93 -9.59
CA VAL A 163 -8.21 4.31 -10.00
C VAL A 163 -7.45 5.30 -9.11
N GLY A 164 -6.84 6.30 -9.74
CA GLY A 164 -5.99 7.30 -9.10
C GLY A 164 -4.51 6.92 -9.02
N ASP A 165 -4.12 5.68 -9.30
CA ASP A 165 -2.70 5.35 -9.44
C ASP A 165 -2.14 5.93 -10.76
N LYS A 166 -0.84 6.28 -10.74
CA LYS A 166 -0.16 6.90 -11.87
C LYS A 166 0.68 5.88 -12.63
N VAL A 167 0.50 5.84 -13.94
CA VAL A 167 1.29 5.02 -14.88
C VAL A 167 2.14 5.92 -15.78
N ALA A 168 3.26 5.39 -16.26
CA ALA A 168 4.13 6.12 -17.17
C ALA A 168 4.87 5.17 -18.12
N GLY A 169 5.08 5.62 -19.36
CA GLY A 169 5.96 4.97 -20.33
C GLY A 169 7.36 5.60 -20.34
N ARG A 170 8.27 4.95 -21.07
CA ARG A 170 9.69 5.35 -21.16
C ARG A 170 9.91 6.65 -21.93
N HIS A 171 8.96 7.01 -22.80
CA HIS A 171 8.97 8.21 -23.63
C HIS A 171 8.33 9.43 -22.95
N GLY A 172 8.15 9.38 -21.63
CA GLY A 172 7.65 10.50 -20.84
C GLY A 172 6.13 10.70 -20.88
N ASN A 173 5.39 9.84 -21.58
CA ASN A 173 3.93 9.75 -21.44
C ASN A 173 3.60 9.32 -20.02
N LYS A 174 2.80 10.12 -19.31
CA LYS A 174 2.38 9.87 -17.93
C LYS A 174 0.88 10.02 -17.90
N GLY A 175 0.23 9.24 -17.05
CA GLY A 175 -1.18 9.43 -16.83
C GLY A 175 -1.70 8.80 -15.57
N ILE A 176 -2.85 9.30 -15.13
CA ILE A 176 -3.56 8.81 -13.95
C ILE A 176 -4.67 7.90 -14.43
N ILE A 177 -4.82 6.75 -13.79
CA ILE A 177 -5.90 5.82 -14.11
C ILE A 177 -7.22 6.46 -13.72
N SER A 178 -8.07 6.75 -14.69
CA SER A 178 -9.37 7.39 -14.48
C SER A 178 -10.48 6.37 -14.26
N LYS A 179 -10.44 5.26 -14.99
CA LYS A 179 -11.45 4.21 -14.94
C LYS A 179 -10.85 2.85 -15.29
N ILE A 180 -11.36 1.83 -14.61
CA ILE A 180 -11.09 0.42 -14.90
C ILE A 180 -12.35 -0.11 -15.59
N LEU A 181 -12.24 -0.52 -16.86
CA LEU A 181 -13.37 -1.06 -17.61
C LEU A 181 -13.42 -2.59 -17.56
N PRO A 182 -14.63 -3.16 -17.58
CA PRO A 182 -14.81 -4.59 -17.84
C PRO A 182 -14.20 -5.02 -19.18
N ARG A 183 -13.77 -6.28 -19.29
CA ARG A 183 -13.09 -6.78 -20.51
C ARG A 183 -13.98 -6.67 -21.75
N GLN A 184 -15.29 -6.88 -21.59
CA GLN A 184 -16.27 -6.82 -22.68
C GLN A 184 -16.50 -5.41 -23.23
N ASP A 185 -16.21 -4.37 -22.43
CA ASP A 185 -16.41 -2.98 -22.80
C ASP A 185 -15.12 -2.35 -23.38
N MET A 186 -13.99 -3.06 -23.28
CA MET A 186 -12.72 -2.60 -23.84
C MET A 186 -12.69 -2.79 -25.36
N PRO A 187 -11.96 -1.92 -26.09
CA PRO A 187 -11.63 -2.16 -27.49
C PRO A 187 -10.99 -3.53 -27.66
N TYR A 188 -11.34 -4.24 -28.74
CA TYR A 188 -10.83 -5.56 -29.04
C TYR A 188 -10.24 -5.63 -30.45
N LEU A 189 -9.26 -6.52 -30.60
CA LEU A 189 -8.67 -6.88 -31.88
C LEU A 189 -9.59 -7.85 -32.64
N GLN A 190 -9.34 -8.03 -33.93
CA GLN A 190 -10.12 -8.94 -34.79
C GLN A 190 -10.11 -10.40 -34.31
N ASP A 191 -9.10 -10.79 -33.54
CA ASP A 191 -8.99 -12.11 -32.90
C ASP A 191 -9.77 -12.23 -31.57
N GLY A 192 -10.49 -11.17 -31.17
CA GLY A 192 -11.28 -11.11 -29.94
C GLY A 192 -10.48 -10.73 -28.69
N ARG A 193 -9.15 -10.51 -28.78
CA ARG A 193 -8.36 -10.06 -27.63
C ARG A 193 -8.67 -8.61 -27.29
N SER A 194 -9.06 -8.35 -26.04
CA SER A 194 -9.25 -7.00 -25.51
C SER A 194 -7.92 -6.29 -25.28
N VAL A 195 -7.87 -4.98 -25.53
CA VAL A 195 -6.76 -4.09 -25.18
C VAL A 195 -6.63 -3.94 -23.66
N ASP A 196 -5.40 -3.72 -23.16
CA ASP A 196 -5.13 -3.53 -21.73
C ASP A 196 -5.19 -2.08 -21.27
N MET A 197 -4.72 -1.15 -22.09
CA MET A 197 -4.69 0.28 -21.78
C MET A 197 -5.04 1.13 -23.00
N VAL A 198 -5.77 2.22 -22.79
CA VAL A 198 -6.08 3.20 -23.86
C VAL A 198 -5.51 4.55 -23.50
N PHE A 199 -4.59 5.05 -24.33
CA PHE A 199 -4.04 6.41 -24.22
C PHE A 199 -4.73 7.36 -25.19
N ASN A 200 -4.72 8.64 -24.83
CA ASN A 200 -5.15 9.70 -25.71
C ASN A 200 -4.10 9.98 -26.80
N PRO A 201 -4.45 9.91 -28.09
CA PRO A 201 -3.52 10.25 -29.17
C PRO A 201 -3.07 11.72 -29.14
N LEU A 202 -3.89 12.64 -28.62
CA LEU A 202 -3.58 14.08 -28.60
C LEU A 202 -2.35 14.44 -27.75
N GLY A 203 -2.00 13.58 -26.79
CA GLY A 203 -0.82 13.75 -25.95
C GLY A 203 0.51 13.50 -26.65
N VAL A 204 0.52 12.91 -27.86
CA VAL A 204 1.74 12.55 -28.59
C VAL A 204 2.29 13.70 -29.44
N PRO A 205 1.50 14.34 -30.34
CA PRO A 205 1.99 15.43 -31.18
C PRO A 205 2.43 16.64 -30.35
N SER A 206 1.64 16.99 -29.33
CA SER A 206 1.89 18.13 -28.44
C SER A 206 3.21 18.01 -27.66
N ARG A 207 3.63 16.79 -27.34
CA ARG A 207 4.86 16.50 -26.57
C ARG A 207 6.04 16.10 -27.44
N MET A 208 5.84 15.95 -28.75
CA MET A 208 6.86 15.55 -29.73
C MET A 208 7.58 14.24 -29.35
N ASN A 209 6.89 13.30 -28.69
CA ASN A 209 7.46 12.04 -28.21
C ASN A 209 6.99 10.86 -29.07
N VAL A 210 7.24 10.94 -30.37
CA VAL A 210 6.84 9.95 -31.40
C VAL A 210 7.41 8.55 -31.13
N GLY A 211 8.54 8.45 -30.40
CA GLY A 211 9.18 7.18 -30.04
C GLY A 211 8.22 6.16 -29.40
N GLN A 212 7.21 6.60 -28.64
CA GLN A 212 6.21 5.69 -28.06
C GLN A 212 5.35 4.97 -29.12
N ILE A 213 5.09 5.63 -30.26
CA ILE A 213 4.35 5.05 -31.37
C ILE A 213 5.22 4.01 -32.06
N PHE A 214 6.50 4.30 -32.27
CA PHE A 214 7.45 3.33 -32.81
C PHE A 214 7.64 2.12 -31.87
N GLU A 215 7.69 2.34 -30.56
CA GLU A 215 7.70 1.27 -29.54
C GLU A 215 6.45 0.38 -29.65
N CYS A 216 5.27 0.99 -29.81
CA CYS A 216 4.02 0.26 -29.97
C CYS A 216 3.98 -0.57 -31.27
N SER A 217 4.33 0.05 -32.40
CA SER A 217 4.36 -0.63 -33.72
C SER A 217 5.32 -1.82 -33.73
N LEU A 218 6.54 -1.65 -33.21
CA LEU A 218 7.49 -2.76 -33.09
C LEU A 218 7.02 -3.81 -32.08
N GLY A 219 6.34 -3.39 -31.01
CA GLY A 219 5.72 -4.29 -30.03
C GLY A 219 4.68 -5.21 -30.68
N VAL A 220 3.81 -4.68 -31.54
CA VAL A 220 2.83 -5.46 -32.29
C VAL A 220 3.51 -6.44 -33.24
N ALA A 221 4.53 -6.00 -33.99
CA ALA A 221 5.31 -6.89 -34.84
C ALA A 221 6.00 -8.02 -34.04
N GLY A 222 6.52 -7.70 -32.85
CA GLY A 222 7.12 -8.68 -31.95
C GLY A 222 6.14 -9.68 -31.35
N ASP A 223 4.92 -9.25 -31.02
CA ASP A 223 3.85 -10.15 -30.56
C ASP A 223 3.48 -11.16 -31.65
N LEU A 224 3.27 -10.68 -32.88
CA LEU A 224 2.94 -11.53 -34.04
C LEU A 224 4.05 -12.52 -34.41
N LEU A 225 5.32 -12.12 -34.25
CA LEU A 225 6.48 -12.97 -34.57
C LEU A 225 6.99 -13.79 -33.37
N GLY A 226 6.45 -13.58 -32.17
CA GLY A 226 6.95 -14.19 -30.93
C GLY A 226 8.40 -13.81 -30.59
N ARG A 227 8.82 -12.58 -30.90
CA ARG A 227 10.19 -12.10 -30.75
C ARG A 227 10.28 -10.84 -29.89
N HIS A 228 11.38 -10.73 -29.17
CA HIS A 228 11.76 -9.52 -28.45
C HIS A 228 12.90 -8.81 -29.18
N TYR A 229 12.79 -7.49 -29.28
CA TYR A 229 13.78 -6.65 -29.95
C TYR A 229 14.52 -5.80 -28.94
N ARG A 230 15.82 -5.60 -29.20
CA ARG A 230 16.65 -4.64 -28.48
C ARG A 230 17.12 -3.59 -29.48
N ILE A 231 16.69 -2.35 -29.28
CA ILE A 231 17.11 -1.20 -30.08
C ILE A 231 18.17 -0.42 -29.31
N ALA A 232 19.25 -0.03 -29.98
CA ALA A 232 20.23 0.90 -29.41
C ALA A 232 19.72 2.35 -29.54
N PRO A 233 19.99 3.25 -28.58
CA PRO A 233 19.47 4.63 -28.63
C PRO A 233 19.81 5.41 -29.90
N PHE A 234 20.94 5.12 -30.55
CA PHE A 234 21.39 5.73 -31.79
C PHE A 234 22.18 4.72 -32.63
N ASP A 235 22.11 4.85 -33.96
CA ASP A 235 22.86 4.02 -34.92
C ASP A 235 24.16 4.69 -35.42
N GLU A 236 24.65 5.69 -34.69
CA GLU A 236 25.90 6.41 -34.99
C GLU A 236 27.15 5.52 -35.02
N ARG A 237 27.02 4.28 -34.57
CA ARG A 237 28.07 3.25 -34.67
C ARG A 237 28.30 2.77 -36.10
N TYR A 238 27.31 2.90 -36.98
CA TYR A 238 27.39 2.50 -38.38
C TYR A 238 27.78 3.67 -39.28
N GLU A 239 27.26 4.88 -39.01
CA GLU A 239 27.60 6.09 -39.76
C GLU A 239 27.29 7.36 -38.95
N GLN A 240 28.05 8.44 -39.16
CA GLN A 240 27.75 9.74 -38.55
C GLN A 240 26.37 10.24 -39.04
N GLU A 241 25.52 10.67 -38.11
CA GLU A 241 24.11 11.05 -38.37
C GLU A 241 23.24 9.95 -39.02
N ALA A 242 23.60 8.67 -38.91
CA ALA A 242 22.79 7.56 -39.42
C ALA A 242 21.31 7.66 -38.98
N SER A 243 21.08 8.07 -37.73
CA SER A 243 19.74 8.26 -37.15
C SER A 243 18.89 9.36 -37.82
N ARG A 244 19.49 10.23 -38.64
CA ARG A 244 18.77 11.26 -39.43
C ARG A 244 18.37 10.78 -40.82
N LYS A 245 19.00 9.72 -41.33
CA LYS A 245 18.61 9.10 -42.59
C LYS A 245 17.34 8.29 -42.30
N LEU A 246 16.19 8.85 -42.70
CA LEU A 246 14.92 8.14 -42.69
C LEU A 246 15.08 6.84 -43.50
N VAL A 247 14.82 5.70 -42.85
CA VAL A 247 14.58 4.41 -43.51
C VAL A 247 13.13 4.38 -43.97
#